data_AF-A0AA43II02-F1
#
_entry.id   AF-A0AA43II02-F1
#
_cell.length_a   1.000
_cell.length_b   1.000
_cell.length_c   1.000
_cell.angle_alpha   90.00
_cell.angle_beta   90.00
_cell.angle_gamma   90.00
#
_symmetry.space_group_name_H-M   'P 1'
#
loop_
_entity.id
_entity.type
_entity.pdbx_description
1 polymer ?
#
loop_
_entity_poly.entity_id
_entity_poly.type
_entity_poly.pdbx_seq_one_letter_code
_entity_poly.pdbx_strand_id
1 'polypeptide(L)'
;MYLLEHDAKTLLAHHGISIPQGCLQTDPAGTEALPPGPWVVKGQITAGGRGKAGLIKKAATAAEVAARAAEIIGKSAKGRTVRAVRVEQQVNGASEAYIAMMLDPAAAGVRIIMAAQGGMDIETLPREALHADTAPADGAALAAAAERLAVTFDASLRQALTEAGRALAGAFVTTE
;
A
#
# COMPACT_ATOMS: atom_id res chain seq x y z
N MET A 1 5.50 -7.39 15.08
CA MET A 1 4.51 -6.29 15.15
C MET A 1 3.91 -6.15 13.76
N TYR A 2 2.58 -6.07 13.63
CA TYR A 2 1.96 -5.75 12.34
C TYR A 2 1.73 -4.24 12.27
N LEU A 3 2.25 -3.60 11.22
CA LEU A 3 2.02 -2.17 10.97
C LEU A 3 0.61 -1.94 10.43
N LEU A 4 -0.01 -0.82 10.80
CA LEU A 4 -1.18 -0.33 10.07
C LEU A 4 -0.74 0.30 8.74
N GLU A 5 -1.67 0.47 7.80
CA GLU A 5 -1.37 1.15 6.53
C GLU A 5 -0.85 2.57 6.78
N HIS A 6 -1.39 3.28 7.76
CA HIS A 6 -0.92 4.61 8.12
C HIS A 6 0.57 4.61 8.52
N ASP A 7 1.00 3.69 9.38
CA ASP A 7 2.38 3.58 9.84
C ASP A 7 3.30 3.20 8.69
N ALA A 8 2.90 2.18 7.91
CA ALA A 8 3.65 1.73 6.75
C ALA A 8 3.82 2.84 5.71
N LYS A 9 2.77 3.62 5.43
CA LYS A 9 2.86 4.76 4.51
C LYS A 9 3.83 5.84 5.00
N THR A 10 3.80 6.15 6.30
CA THR A 10 4.72 7.12 6.90
C THR A 10 6.17 6.67 6.73
N LEU A 11 6.46 5.40 6.99
CA LEU A 11 7.79 4.82 6.78
C LEU A 11 8.20 4.85 5.30
N LEU A 12 7.33 4.43 4.39
CA LEU A 12 7.61 4.45 2.95
C LEU A 12 7.88 5.89 2.45
N ALA A 13 7.16 6.88 2.96
CA ALA A 13 7.38 8.29 2.62
C ALA A 13 8.75 8.80 3.08
N HIS A 14 9.23 8.38 4.26
CA HIS A 14 10.60 8.70 4.70
C HIS A 14 11.67 8.13 3.77
N HIS A 15 11.39 7.00 3.11
CA HIS A 15 12.25 6.40 2.09
C HIS A 15 12.00 6.92 0.66
N GLY A 16 11.29 8.05 0.52
CA GLY A 16 11.10 8.72 -0.78
C GLY A 16 9.99 8.12 -1.65
N ILE A 17 9.18 7.21 -1.12
CA ILE A 17 8.01 6.68 -1.85
C ILE A 17 6.86 7.67 -1.70
N SER A 18 6.46 8.27 -2.82
CA SER A 18 5.32 9.18 -2.88
C SER A 18 4.03 8.49 -2.42
N ILE A 19 3.38 9.08 -1.41
CA ILE A 19 2.07 8.64 -0.93
C ILE A 19 1.04 9.77 -1.10
N PRO A 20 -0.25 9.45 -1.31
CA PRO A 20 -1.31 10.45 -1.23
C PRO A 20 -1.30 11.11 0.15
N GLN A 21 -1.49 12.44 0.18
CA GLN A 21 -1.60 13.14 1.45
C GLN A 21 -2.79 12.58 2.23
N GLY A 22 -2.61 12.40 3.54
CA GLY A 22 -3.66 11.86 4.37
C GLY A 22 -3.31 11.84 5.83
N CYS A 23 -4.33 11.96 6.66
CA CYS A 23 -4.25 12.01 8.11
C CYS A 23 -4.92 10.79 8.74
N LEU A 24 -4.55 10.50 9.98
CA LEU A 24 -5.24 9.51 10.81
C LEU A 24 -6.33 10.21 11.62
N GLN A 25 -7.51 9.60 11.72
CA GLN A 25 -8.59 10.08 12.58
C GLN A 25 -9.08 8.93 13.48
N THR A 26 -9.12 9.20 14.78
CA THR A 26 -9.67 8.28 15.80
C THR A 26 -11.08 8.66 16.23
N ASP A 27 -11.49 9.90 15.98
CA ASP A 27 -12.84 10.41 16.23
C ASP A 27 -13.55 10.66 14.90
N PRO A 28 -14.76 10.09 14.69
CA PRO A 28 -15.59 10.41 13.53
C PRO A 28 -15.85 11.90 13.30
N ALA A 29 -15.88 12.72 14.34
CA ALA A 29 -16.08 14.16 14.21
C ALA A 29 -14.91 14.87 13.50
N GLY A 30 -13.75 14.23 13.43
CA GLY A 30 -12.54 14.77 12.82
C GLY A 30 -11.82 15.75 13.76
N THR A 31 -10.62 15.38 14.20
CA THR A 31 -9.75 16.23 15.05
C THR A 31 -8.63 16.89 14.26
N GLU A 32 -8.31 16.35 13.09
CA GLU A 32 -7.19 16.74 12.24
C GLU A 32 -7.65 17.48 10.99
N ALA A 33 -6.84 18.44 10.53
CA ALA A 33 -7.09 19.17 9.29
C ALA A 33 -7.04 18.21 8.08
N LEU A 34 -8.07 18.26 7.24
CA LEU A 34 -8.14 17.43 6.04
C LEU A 34 -7.22 17.99 4.94
N PRO A 35 -6.51 17.12 4.18
CA PRO A 35 -5.78 17.54 2.99
C PRO A 35 -6.76 17.98 1.89
N PRO A 36 -6.29 18.58 0.78
CA PRO A 36 -7.16 18.91 -0.34
C PRO A 36 -7.92 17.69 -0.88
N GLY A 37 -9.25 17.80 -1.00
CA GLY A 37 -10.12 16.73 -1.47
C GLY A 37 -10.11 16.54 -3.00
N PRO A 38 -10.84 15.52 -3.51
CA PRO A 38 -11.72 14.61 -2.77
C PRO A 38 -10.96 13.47 -2.06
N TRP A 39 -11.62 12.74 -1.14
CA TRP A 39 -10.99 11.79 -0.22
C TRP A 39 -11.49 10.35 -0.31
N VAL A 40 -10.66 9.42 0.18
CA VAL A 40 -11.03 8.05 0.56
C VAL A 40 -10.85 7.89 2.07
N VAL A 41 -11.88 7.39 2.75
CA VAL A 41 -11.87 7.02 4.17
C VAL A 41 -11.64 5.52 4.29
N LYS A 42 -10.53 5.13 4.94
CA LYS A 42 -10.02 3.75 4.98
C LYS A 42 -9.88 3.27 6.42
N GLY A 43 -10.65 2.27 6.82
CA GLY A 43 -10.53 1.63 8.12
C GLY A 43 -9.14 1.02 8.34
N GLN A 44 -8.52 1.34 9.46
CA GLN A 44 -7.19 0.84 9.83
C GLN A 44 -7.30 -0.43 10.66
N ILE A 45 -6.94 -1.56 10.04
CA ILE A 45 -6.80 -2.88 10.67
C ILE A 45 -5.66 -3.64 10.00
N THR A 46 -4.99 -4.51 10.74
CA THR A 46 -3.93 -5.40 10.22
C THR A 46 -4.55 -6.64 9.57
N ALA A 47 -5.33 -6.42 8.51
CA ALA A 47 -5.99 -7.46 7.72
C ALA A 47 -6.25 -7.00 6.27
N GLY A 48 -6.05 -7.91 5.31
CA GLY A 48 -6.44 -7.70 3.91
C GLY A 48 -7.95 -7.85 3.68
N GLY A 49 -8.44 -7.35 2.53
CA GLY A 49 -9.85 -7.46 2.12
C GLY A 49 -10.77 -6.33 2.62
N ARG A 50 -10.20 -5.19 3.04
CA ARG A 50 -10.94 -4.03 3.57
C ARG A 50 -11.97 -3.46 2.59
N GLY A 51 -11.69 -3.46 1.29
CA GLY A 51 -12.63 -3.04 0.25
C GLY A 51 -13.88 -3.92 0.23
N LYS A 52 -13.69 -5.25 0.17
CA LYS A 52 -14.78 -6.25 0.24
C LYS A 52 -15.55 -6.20 1.56
N ALA A 53 -14.90 -5.80 2.66
CA ALA A 53 -15.52 -5.63 3.97
C ALA A 53 -16.26 -4.28 4.15
N GLY A 54 -16.31 -3.42 3.12
CA GLY A 54 -16.98 -2.12 3.20
C GLY A 54 -16.27 -1.10 4.11
N LEU A 55 -14.97 -1.30 4.35
CA LEU A 55 -14.13 -0.43 5.19
C LEU A 55 -13.35 0.61 4.37
N ILE A 56 -13.67 0.75 3.09
CA ILE A 56 -13.11 1.75 2.17
C ILE A 56 -14.29 2.51 1.55
N LYS A 57 -14.36 3.83 1.77
CA LYS A 57 -15.48 4.67 1.27
C LYS A 57 -14.94 5.97 0.69
N LYS A 58 -15.52 6.43 -0.44
CA LYS A 58 -15.21 7.74 -1.03
C LYS A 58 -16.00 8.84 -0.33
N ALA A 59 -15.43 10.03 -0.28
CA ALA A 59 -16.04 11.26 0.24
C ALA A 59 -15.58 12.46 -0.58
N ALA A 60 -16.49 13.38 -0.91
CA ALA A 60 -16.23 14.61 -1.63
C ALA A 60 -16.24 15.86 -0.73
N THR A 61 -16.83 15.76 0.46
CA THR A 61 -16.93 16.85 1.44
C THR A 61 -16.43 16.42 2.82
N ALA A 62 -16.05 17.38 3.66
CA ALA A 62 -15.66 17.09 5.05
C ALA A 62 -16.80 16.46 5.87
N ALA A 63 -18.05 16.86 5.61
CA ALA A 63 -19.23 16.26 6.23
C ALA A 63 -19.38 14.78 5.82
N GLU A 64 -19.14 14.46 4.55
CA GLU A 64 -19.12 13.06 4.09
C GLU A 64 -17.99 12.27 4.74
N VAL A 65 -16.80 12.86 4.91
CA VAL A 65 -15.69 12.21 5.62
C VAL A 65 -16.12 11.81 7.03
N ALA A 66 -16.71 12.73 7.79
CA ALA A 66 -17.18 12.46 9.15
C ALA A 66 -18.25 11.35 9.19
N ALA A 67 -19.23 11.42 8.28
CA ALA A 67 -20.24 10.37 8.14
C ALA A 67 -19.63 9.01 7.82
N ARG A 68 -18.66 8.94 6.90
CA ARG A 68 -17.99 7.68 6.53
C ARG A 68 -17.12 7.15 7.65
N ALA A 69 -16.45 8.02 8.41
CA ALA A 69 -15.68 7.64 9.57
C ALA A 69 -16.59 7.01 10.65
N ALA A 70 -17.74 7.62 10.92
CA ALA A 70 -18.75 7.08 11.86
C ALA A 70 -19.29 5.71 11.41
N GLU A 71 -19.47 5.51 10.11
CA GLU A 71 -19.87 4.21 9.57
C GLU A 71 -18.79 3.13 9.69
N ILE A 72 -17.51 3.49 9.77
CA ILE A 72 -16.38 2.56 9.71
C ILE A 72 -15.82 2.24 11.10
N ILE A 73 -15.66 3.24 11.96
CA ILE A 73 -15.10 3.09 13.30
C ILE A 73 -16.04 2.20 14.14
N GLY A 74 -15.46 1.22 14.83
CA GLY A 74 -16.20 0.20 15.59
C GLY A 74 -16.63 -1.03 14.79
N LYS A 75 -16.60 -0.99 13.44
CA LYS A 75 -16.81 -2.22 12.64
C LYS A 75 -15.68 -3.20 12.85
N SER A 76 -15.99 -4.48 12.71
CA SER A 76 -15.00 -5.55 12.79
C SER A 76 -14.96 -6.37 11.50
N ALA A 77 -13.76 -6.73 11.05
CA ALA A 77 -13.54 -7.62 9.92
C ALA A 77 -12.39 -8.58 10.25
N LYS A 78 -12.55 -9.87 9.93
CA LYS A 78 -11.56 -10.92 10.21
C LYS A 78 -11.07 -10.90 11.68
N GLY A 79 -11.97 -10.69 12.63
CA GLY A 79 -11.67 -10.66 14.06
C GLY A 79 -10.94 -9.40 14.55
N ARG A 80 -10.81 -8.35 13.73
CA ARG A 80 -10.18 -7.08 14.13
C ARG A 80 -11.16 -5.93 14.05
N THR A 81 -11.26 -5.17 15.14
CA THR A 81 -12.08 -3.96 15.24
C THR A 81 -11.33 -2.73 14.75
N VAL A 82 -11.99 -1.93 13.92
CA VAL A 82 -11.45 -0.67 13.42
C VAL A 82 -11.52 0.38 14.53
N ARG A 83 -10.36 0.89 14.95
CA ARG A 83 -10.24 1.94 15.99
C ARG A 83 -9.92 3.32 15.43
N ALA A 84 -9.48 3.38 14.18
CA ALA A 84 -9.13 4.60 13.48
C ALA A 84 -9.37 4.45 11.98
N VAL A 85 -9.52 5.57 11.28
CA VAL A 85 -9.55 5.65 9.82
C VAL A 85 -8.39 6.50 9.32
N ARG A 86 -7.83 6.13 8.16
CA ARG A 86 -6.99 7.03 7.38
C ARG A 86 -7.88 7.74 6.37
N VAL A 87 -7.86 9.06 6.38
CA VAL A 87 -8.51 9.90 5.37
C VAL A 87 -7.41 10.40 4.44
N GLU A 88 -7.50 10.07 3.15
CA GLU A 88 -6.46 10.45 2.18
C GLU A 88 -7.03 10.90 0.84
N GLN A 89 -6.22 11.61 0.08
CA GLN A 89 -6.60 12.08 -1.26
C GLN A 89 -6.95 10.92 -2.19
N GLN A 90 -8.00 11.11 -2.99
CA GLN A 90 -8.31 10.20 -4.10
C GLN A 90 -7.25 10.33 -5.18
N VAL A 91 -6.75 9.19 -5.65
CA VAL A 91 -5.94 9.10 -6.86
C VAL A 91 -6.86 8.68 -8.00
N ASN A 92 -7.00 9.53 -9.02
CA ASN A 92 -7.87 9.30 -10.18
C ASN A 92 -7.02 9.17 -11.45
N GLY A 93 -7.49 8.37 -12.41
CA GLY A 93 -6.86 8.26 -13.73
C GLY A 93 -5.48 7.61 -13.73
N ALA A 94 -5.14 6.83 -12.70
CA ALA A 94 -3.88 6.10 -12.62
C ALA A 94 -4.07 4.64 -13.06
N SER A 95 -3.03 4.06 -13.64
CA SER A 95 -2.87 2.61 -13.75
C SER A 95 -2.50 2.03 -12.38
N GLU A 96 -2.89 0.78 -12.13
CA GLU A 96 -2.52 0.06 -10.91
C GLU A 96 -1.56 -1.06 -11.27
N ALA A 97 -0.46 -1.19 -10.53
CA ALA A 97 0.48 -2.30 -10.60
C ALA A 97 0.72 -2.87 -9.20
N TYR A 98 1.33 -4.06 -9.15
CA TYR A 98 1.67 -4.73 -7.91
C TYR A 98 3.18 -4.88 -7.77
N ILE A 99 3.70 -4.62 -6.58
CA ILE A 99 5.06 -4.93 -6.17
C ILE A 99 5.07 -5.38 -4.70
N ALA A 100 5.83 -6.43 -4.40
CA ALA A 100 6.06 -6.89 -3.04
C ALA A 100 7.48 -7.40 -2.85
N MET A 101 8.02 -7.20 -1.65
CA MET A 101 9.28 -7.79 -1.19
C MET A 101 8.99 -8.56 0.10
N MET A 102 9.49 -9.79 0.19
CA MET A 102 9.26 -10.65 1.34
C MET A 102 10.45 -11.57 1.59
N LEU A 103 10.73 -11.87 2.86
CA LEU A 103 11.73 -12.88 3.20
C LEU A 103 11.33 -14.23 2.61
N ASP A 104 12.28 -14.89 1.96
CA ASP A 104 12.14 -16.23 1.39
C ASP A 104 13.21 -17.15 2.00
N PRO A 105 12.85 -17.90 3.06
CA PRO A 105 13.77 -18.81 3.71
C PRO A 105 14.29 -19.92 2.80
N ALA A 106 13.49 -20.36 1.82
CA ALA A 106 13.89 -21.43 0.90
C ALA A 106 15.00 -20.97 -0.05
N ALA A 107 14.98 -19.70 -0.43
CA ALA A 107 16.02 -19.06 -1.23
C ALA A 107 17.17 -18.45 -0.39
N ALA A 108 17.09 -18.54 0.95
CA ALA A 108 18.00 -17.85 1.88
C ALA A 108 18.16 -16.35 1.56
N GLY A 109 17.07 -15.69 1.18
CA GLY A 109 17.11 -14.31 0.70
C GLY A 109 15.74 -13.63 0.76
N VAL A 110 15.53 -12.70 -0.17
CA VAL A 110 14.27 -11.95 -0.33
C VAL A 110 13.71 -12.25 -1.71
N ARG A 111 12.43 -12.56 -1.75
CA ARG A 111 11.65 -12.69 -2.98
C ARG A 111 11.01 -11.35 -3.31
N ILE A 112 11.13 -10.95 -4.57
CA ILE A 112 10.46 -9.80 -5.15
C ILE A 112 9.39 -10.32 -6.11
N ILE A 113 8.18 -9.78 -6.05
CA ILE A 113 7.06 -10.13 -6.93
C ILE A 113 6.54 -8.85 -7.55
N MET A 114 6.30 -8.86 -8.86
CA MET A 114 5.68 -7.76 -9.61
C MET A 114 4.55 -8.29 -10.49
N ALA A 115 3.52 -7.46 -10.70
CA ALA A 115 2.47 -7.72 -11.68
C ALA A 115 2.01 -6.42 -12.35
N ALA A 116 1.64 -6.51 -13.63
CA ALA A 116 1.15 -5.36 -14.40
C ALA A 116 -0.25 -4.91 -13.97
N GLN A 117 -0.97 -5.79 -13.26
CA GLN A 117 -2.30 -5.53 -12.73
C GLN A 117 -2.20 -5.41 -11.21
N GLY A 118 -2.61 -4.25 -10.70
CA GLY A 118 -2.79 -3.98 -9.27
C GLY A 118 -4.19 -4.34 -8.75
N GLY A 119 -4.56 -3.74 -7.63
CA GLY A 119 -5.95 -3.74 -7.15
C GLY A 119 -6.30 -4.79 -6.10
N MET A 120 -7.60 -5.09 -5.97
CA MET A 120 -8.15 -5.88 -4.85
C MET A 120 -8.04 -7.40 -5.02
N ASP A 121 -7.70 -7.89 -6.21
CA ASP A 121 -7.83 -9.30 -6.60
C ASP A 121 -6.51 -9.88 -7.13
N ILE A 122 -5.37 -9.40 -6.63
CA ILE A 122 -4.02 -9.90 -6.98
C ILE A 122 -3.91 -11.39 -6.77
N GLU A 123 -4.51 -11.92 -5.71
CA GLU A 123 -4.47 -13.34 -5.36
C GLU A 123 -5.23 -14.23 -6.35
N THR A 124 -6.04 -13.64 -7.23
CA THR A 124 -6.76 -14.36 -8.29
C THR A 124 -6.03 -14.35 -9.64
N LEU A 125 -4.95 -13.57 -9.74
CA LEU A 125 -4.17 -13.51 -10.97
C LEU A 125 -3.55 -14.87 -11.28
N PRO A 126 -3.49 -15.24 -12.57
CA PRO A 126 -2.84 -16.46 -12.98
C PRO A 126 -1.33 -16.36 -12.70
N ARG A 127 -0.68 -17.50 -12.44
CA ARG A 127 0.73 -17.52 -12.00
C ARG A 127 1.67 -16.84 -13.00
N GLU A 128 1.39 -16.99 -14.28
CA GLU A 128 2.14 -16.39 -15.38
C GLU A 128 2.03 -14.86 -15.43
N ALA A 129 1.04 -14.25 -14.79
CA ALA A 129 0.94 -12.79 -14.65
C ALA A 129 1.81 -12.24 -13.49
N LEU A 130 2.34 -13.13 -12.65
CA LEU A 130 3.22 -12.78 -11.53
C LEU A 130 4.68 -13.02 -11.91
N HIS A 131 5.44 -11.94 -12.00
CA HIS A 131 6.88 -11.98 -12.27
C HIS A 131 7.62 -11.99 -10.94
N ALA A 132 8.56 -12.90 -10.75
CA ALA A 132 9.30 -13.00 -9.49
C ALA A 132 10.79 -13.28 -9.69
N ASP A 133 11.60 -12.70 -8.81
CA ASP A 133 13.05 -12.90 -8.71
C ASP A 133 13.43 -13.00 -7.22
N THR A 134 14.62 -13.49 -6.94
CA THR A 134 15.17 -13.63 -5.59
C THR A 134 16.55 -13.02 -5.52
N ALA A 135 16.86 -12.33 -4.43
CA ALA A 135 18.18 -11.77 -4.18
C ALA A 135 18.55 -11.87 -2.69
N PRO A 136 19.85 -11.78 -2.35
CA PRO A 136 20.28 -11.61 -0.97
C PRO A 136 19.60 -10.42 -0.28
N ALA A 137 19.50 -10.45 1.04
CA ALA A 137 18.97 -9.36 1.86
C ALA A 137 19.96 -8.18 1.96
N ASP A 138 20.30 -7.60 0.81
CA ASP A 138 21.20 -6.48 0.62
C ASP A 138 20.54 -5.44 -0.30
N GLY A 139 20.58 -4.16 0.08
CA GLY A 139 19.83 -3.11 -0.62
C GLY A 139 20.20 -2.98 -2.10
N ALA A 140 21.48 -3.11 -2.45
CA ALA A 140 21.92 -3.01 -3.84
C ALA A 140 21.50 -4.26 -4.64
N ALA A 141 21.61 -5.45 -4.05
CA ALA A 141 21.16 -6.68 -4.67
C ALA A 141 19.64 -6.70 -4.92
N LEU A 142 18.85 -6.21 -3.96
CA LEU A 142 17.40 -6.09 -4.08
C LEU A 142 17.01 -5.08 -5.16
N ALA A 143 17.65 -3.91 -5.18
CA ALA A 143 17.41 -2.90 -6.21
C ALA A 143 17.70 -3.46 -7.62
N ALA A 144 18.85 -4.13 -7.79
CA ALA A 144 19.22 -4.73 -9.06
C ALA A 144 18.23 -5.84 -9.50
N ALA A 145 17.72 -6.63 -8.56
CA ALA A 145 16.70 -7.65 -8.87
C ALA A 145 15.34 -7.04 -9.24
N ALA A 146 14.92 -5.99 -8.54
CA ALA A 146 13.71 -5.26 -8.89
C ALA A 146 13.82 -4.62 -10.29
N GLU A 147 14.98 -4.05 -10.64
CA GLU A 147 15.23 -3.51 -11.98
C GLU A 147 15.15 -4.58 -13.07
N ARG A 148 15.76 -5.75 -12.87
CA ARG A 148 15.67 -6.87 -13.82
C ARG A 148 14.23 -7.31 -14.06
N LEU A 149 13.42 -7.38 -12.99
CA LEU A 149 12.00 -7.67 -13.11
C LEU A 149 11.25 -6.57 -13.83
N ALA A 150 11.50 -5.31 -13.51
CA ALA A 150 10.80 -4.18 -14.11
C ALA A 150 10.97 -4.12 -15.65
N VAL A 151 12.11 -4.59 -16.19
CA VAL A 151 12.36 -4.64 -17.64
C VAL A 151 11.34 -5.51 -18.40
N THR A 152 10.70 -6.48 -17.74
CA THR A 152 9.68 -7.33 -18.38
C THR A 152 8.35 -6.63 -18.63
N PHE A 153 8.17 -5.42 -18.08
CA PHE A 153 6.96 -4.62 -18.26
C PHE A 153 7.15 -3.56 -19.37
N ASP A 154 6.02 -3.02 -19.86
CA ASP A 154 6.01 -1.93 -20.83
C ASP A 154 6.68 -0.66 -20.27
N ALA A 155 6.98 0.29 -21.15
CA ALA A 155 7.72 1.50 -20.77
C ALA A 155 7.02 2.32 -19.67
N SER A 156 5.68 2.33 -19.64
CA SER A 156 4.93 3.12 -18.68
C SER A 156 5.02 2.53 -17.27
N LEU A 157 4.91 1.21 -17.14
CA LEU A 157 5.00 0.52 -15.85
C LEU A 157 6.45 0.31 -15.41
N ARG A 158 7.37 0.07 -16.35
CA ARG A 158 8.79 -0.18 -16.07
C ARG A 158 9.41 0.93 -15.25
N GLN A 159 9.18 2.18 -15.62
CA GLN A 159 9.75 3.31 -14.89
C GLN A 159 9.23 3.32 -13.44
N ALA A 160 7.91 3.29 -13.26
CA ALA A 160 7.29 3.31 -11.94
C ALA A 160 7.71 2.12 -11.05
N LEU A 161 7.78 0.92 -11.61
CA LEU A 161 8.21 -0.29 -10.89
C LEU A 161 9.71 -0.28 -10.56
N THR A 162 10.54 0.31 -11.41
CA THR A 162 11.97 0.50 -11.14
C THR A 162 12.18 1.46 -9.97
N GLU A 163 11.52 2.61 -10.00
CA GLU A 163 11.60 3.62 -8.94
C GLU A 163 11.06 3.08 -7.61
N ALA A 164 9.88 2.46 -7.62
CA ALA A 164 9.30 1.83 -6.45
C ALA A 164 10.16 0.67 -5.91
N GLY A 165 10.73 -0.14 -6.80
CA GLY A 165 11.61 -1.26 -6.45
C GLY A 165 12.88 -0.81 -5.74
N ARG A 166 13.54 0.25 -6.24
CA ARG A 166 14.73 0.83 -5.59
C ARG A 166 14.41 1.39 -4.21
N ALA A 167 13.32 2.13 -4.09
CA ALA A 167 12.95 2.74 -2.81
C ALA A 167 12.54 1.67 -1.77
N LEU A 168 11.81 0.64 -2.19
CA LEU A 168 11.46 -0.50 -1.34
C LEU A 168 12.69 -1.30 -0.92
N ALA A 169 13.66 -1.51 -1.82
CA ALA A 169 14.92 -2.19 -1.49
C ALA A 169 15.65 -1.48 -0.35
N GLY A 170 15.73 -0.15 -0.40
CA GLY A 170 16.29 0.67 0.69
C GLY A 170 15.49 0.52 1.99
N ALA A 171 14.17 0.69 1.93
CA ALA A 171 13.29 0.58 3.10
C ALA A 171 13.31 -0.82 3.75
N PHE A 172 13.51 -1.88 2.96
CA PHE A 172 13.41 -3.27 3.43
C PHE A 172 14.60 -3.70 4.30
N VAL A 173 15.80 -3.18 4.01
CA VAL A 173 17.03 -3.56 4.72
C VAL A 173 17.48 -2.53 5.76
N THR A 174 16.84 -1.36 5.79
CA THR A 174 17.20 -0.31 6.76
C THR A 174 16.66 -0.68 8.14
N THR A 175 17.55 -0.66 9.13
CA THR A 175 17.22 -0.85 10.56
C THR A 175 17.43 0.47 11.30
N GLU A 176 16.58 1.46 11.02
CA GLU A 176 16.56 2.73 11.76
C GLU A 176 15.27 2.85 12.58
#